data_AF-A0AAD2JZP9-F1
#
_entry.id   AF-A0AAD2JZP9-F1
#
_cell.length_a   1.000
_cell.length_b   1.000
_cell.length_c   1.000
_cell.angle_alpha   90.00
_cell.angle_beta   90.00
_cell.angle_gamma   90.00
#
_symmetry.space_group_name_H-M   'P 1'
#
loop_
_entity.id
_entity.type
_entity.pdbx_description
1 polymer ?
#
loop_
_entity_poly.entity_id
_entity_poly.type
_entity_poly.pdbx_seq_one_letter_code
_entity_poly.pdbx_strand_id
1 'polypeptide(L)'
;GPDLTYGTPPSLFRAMYISAPTDLDVVQVTVGIEGSFYSPPTISAGLNDTVVFVFGGDVHTVTQSTFASPCVQLAGGFNSGFAGR
;
A
#
# COMPACT_ATOMS: atom_id res chain seq x y z
N GLY A 1 -2.74 29.79 -3.84
CA GLY A 1 -3.94 30.62 -4.06
C GLY A 1 -4.51 30.26 -5.41
N PRO A 2 -5.81 30.01 -5.55
CA PRO A 2 -6.39 29.61 -6.82
C PRO A 2 -6.88 30.84 -7.58
N ASP A 3 -6.36 31.05 -8.78
CA ASP A 3 -7.08 31.73 -9.85
C ASP A 3 -6.51 31.27 -11.19
N LEU A 4 -7.30 30.49 -11.93
CA LEU A 4 -7.46 30.61 -13.38
C LEU A 4 -8.85 30.04 -13.73
N THR A 5 -9.82 30.94 -13.73
CA THR A 5 -10.98 30.98 -14.65
C THR A 5 -11.58 29.63 -15.09
N TYR A 6 -12.71 29.26 -14.47
CA TYR A 6 -13.63 28.21 -14.92
C TYR A 6 -14.29 28.64 -16.24
N GLY A 7 -13.62 28.37 -17.37
CA GLY A 7 -14.24 28.46 -18.68
C GLY A 7 -15.21 27.31 -18.86
N THR A 8 -16.51 27.59 -18.98
CA THR A 8 -17.48 26.63 -19.51
C THR A 8 -17.08 26.24 -20.93
N PRO A 9 -16.77 24.97 -21.24
CA PRO A 9 -16.45 24.58 -22.60
C PRO A 9 -17.71 24.65 -23.50
N PRO A 10 -17.58 25.04 -24.78
CA PRO A 10 -18.67 24.95 -25.73
C PRO A 10 -19.16 23.51 -25.88
N SER A 11 -20.48 23.38 -26.06
CA SER A 11 -21.37 22.21 -25.97
C SER A 11 -21.00 20.91 -26.74
N LEU A 12 -19.81 20.79 -27.36
CA LEU A 12 -19.46 19.61 -28.17
C LEU A 12 -18.08 19.01 -27.89
N PHE A 13 -17.29 19.56 -26.96
CA PHE A 13 -16.12 18.85 -26.45
C PHE A 13 -16.49 18.14 -25.17
N ARG A 14 -16.60 16.81 -25.24
CA ARG A 14 -16.58 15.96 -24.04
C ARG A 14 -15.25 16.25 -23.34
N ALA A 15 -15.28 17.02 -22.27
CA ALA A 15 -14.19 17.04 -21.31
C ALA A 15 -14.06 15.61 -20.81
N MET A 16 -13.06 14.89 -21.30
CA MET A 16 -12.64 13.64 -20.70
C MET A 16 -11.96 14.04 -19.40
N TYR A 17 -12.77 14.24 -18.35
CA TYR A 17 -12.27 14.24 -16.99
C TYR A 17 -11.65 12.86 -16.79
N ILE A 18 -10.32 12.78 -16.88
CA ILE A 18 -9.60 11.63 -16.33
C ILE A 18 -9.82 11.76 -14.83
N SER A 19 -10.83 11.08 -14.31
CA SER A 19 -10.90 10.79 -12.89
C SER A 19 -9.60 10.04 -12.58
N ALA A 20 -8.65 10.71 -11.93
CA ALA A 20 -7.55 10.02 -11.27
C ALA A 20 -8.16 8.87 -10.44
N PRO A 21 -7.57 7.67 -10.39
CA PRO A 21 -8.08 6.63 -9.53
C PRO A 21 -8.05 7.16 -8.09
N THR A 22 -9.21 7.52 -7.53
CA THR A 22 -9.34 7.99 -6.16
C THR A 22 -9.52 6.83 -5.18
N ASP A 23 -9.09 5.64 -5.56
CA ASP A 23 -9.16 4.46 -4.69
C ASP A 23 -7.76 4.21 -4.15
N LEU A 24 -7.37 5.02 -3.16
CA LEU A 24 -6.21 4.72 -2.32
C LEU A 24 -6.70 3.77 -1.24
N ASP A 25 -6.39 2.50 -1.36
CA ASP A 25 -6.79 1.52 -0.36
C ASP A 25 -5.75 1.41 0.76
N VAL A 26 -6.23 1.12 1.96
CA VAL A 26 -5.39 0.79 3.12
C VAL A 26 -5.64 -0.65 3.49
N VAL A 27 -4.72 -1.53 3.09
CA VAL A 27 -4.83 -2.97 3.32
C VAL A 27 -4.10 -3.34 4.61
N GLN A 28 -4.82 -3.85 5.60
CA GLN A 28 -4.23 -4.30 6.86
C GLN A 28 -3.81 -5.77 6.81
N VAL A 29 -2.60 -6.05 7.29
CA VAL A 29 -2.06 -7.39 7.46
C VAL A 29 -1.65 -7.57 8.92
N THR A 30 -2.29 -8.50 9.61
CA THR A 30 -1.95 -8.84 10.99
C THR A 30 -0.75 -9.79 11.01
N VAL A 31 0.21 -9.53 11.89
CA VAL A 31 1.44 -10.32 12.05
C VAL A 31 1.45 -10.97 13.43
N GLY A 32 1.73 -12.26 13.49
CA GLY A 32 2.14 -12.90 14.74
C GLY A 32 1.03 -13.52 15.59
N ILE A 33 -0.25 -13.27 15.30
CA ILE A 33 -1.35 -13.73 16.19
C ILE A 33 -1.44 -15.26 16.26
N GLU A 34 -1.26 -15.94 15.13
CA GLU A 34 -1.34 -17.40 15.05
C GLU A 34 0.05 -18.06 15.01
N GLY A 35 1.06 -17.44 15.62
CA GLY A 35 2.47 -17.82 15.47
C GLY A 35 3.14 -17.01 14.35
N SER A 36 4.16 -17.56 13.67
CA SER A 36 4.92 -16.81 12.64
C SER A 36 4.19 -16.71 11.29
N PHE A 37 2.93 -16.26 11.29
CA PHE A 37 2.10 -16.10 10.10
C PHE A 37 1.61 -14.66 9.90
N TYR A 38 1.22 -14.39 8.66
CA TYR A 38 0.50 -13.19 8.21
C TYR A 38 -0.98 -13.52 8.02
N SER A 39 -1.86 -12.59 8.40
CA SER A 39 -3.31 -12.70 8.17
C SER A 39 -3.91 -11.40 7.61
N PRO A 40 -4.40 -11.37 6.36
CA PRO A 40 -4.35 -12.46 5.38
C PRO A 40 -2.90 -12.77 4.91
N PRO A 41 -2.63 -13.99 4.41
CA PRO A 41 -1.29 -14.38 3.95
C PRO A 41 -0.93 -13.81 2.57
N THR A 42 -1.92 -13.38 1.80
CA THR A 42 -1.76 -12.73 0.50
C THR A 42 -2.79 -11.62 0.33
N ILE A 43 -2.42 -10.58 -0.41
CA ILE A 43 -3.28 -9.44 -0.73
C ILE A 43 -3.10 -9.06 -2.21
N SER A 44 -4.06 -8.34 -2.76
CA SER A 44 -3.93 -7.64 -4.03
C SER A 44 -3.92 -6.14 -3.73
N ALA A 45 -2.82 -5.45 -4.03
CA ALA A 45 -2.67 -4.02 -3.83
C ALA A 45 -2.28 -3.35 -5.15
N GLY A 46 -2.94 -2.24 -5.47
CA GLY A 46 -2.67 -1.40 -6.62
C GLY A 46 -1.53 -0.40 -6.38
N LEU A 47 -1.22 0.37 -7.43
CA LEU A 47 -0.27 1.48 -7.30
C LEU A 47 -0.86 2.55 -6.38
N ASN A 48 -0.04 3.02 -5.43
CA ASN A 48 -0.35 4.02 -4.40
C ASN A 48 -1.17 3.53 -3.20
N ASP A 49 -1.57 2.26 -3.15
CA ASP A 49 -2.16 1.68 -1.94
C ASP A 49 -1.14 1.64 -0.80
N THR A 50 -1.66 1.64 0.44
CA THR A 50 -0.84 1.51 1.64
C THR A 50 -1.10 0.16 2.30
N VAL A 51 -0.05 -0.63 2.48
CA VAL A 51 -0.12 -1.87 3.27
C VAL A 51 0.31 -1.57 4.70
N VAL A 52 -0.57 -1.81 5.67
CA VAL A 52 -0.31 -1.58 7.10
C VAL A 52 -0.13 -2.91 7.80
N PHE A 53 1.07 -3.16 8.32
CA PHE A 53 1.35 -4.32 9.15
C PHE A 53 1.03 -4.04 10.62
N VAL A 54 0.11 -4.80 11.18
CA VAL A 54 -0.33 -4.69 12.58
C VAL A 54 0.26 -5.86 13.36
N PHE A 55 1.20 -5.59 14.26
CA PHE A 55 1.84 -6.60 15.09
C PHE A 55 0.94 -6.93 16.27
N GLY A 56 0.32 -8.11 16.25
CA GLY A 56 -0.59 -8.58 17.30
C GLY A 56 -0.03 -9.72 18.16
N GLY A 57 1.03 -10.39 17.70
CA GLY A 57 1.74 -11.45 18.43
C GLY A 57 2.96 -10.98 19.20
N ASP A 58 3.84 -11.94 19.52
CA ASP A 58 5.16 -11.70 20.11
C ASP A 58 6.09 -10.95 19.13
N VAL A 59 7.39 -10.93 19.41
CA VAL A 59 8.39 -10.20 18.62
C VAL A 59 8.60 -10.85 17.24
N HIS A 60 8.21 -10.13 16.19
CA HIS A 60 8.36 -10.49 14.78
C HIS A 60 8.98 -9.33 13.97
N THR A 61 9.19 -9.56 12.67
CA THR A 61 9.70 -8.56 11.72
C THR A 61 8.94 -8.64 10.41
N VAL A 62 8.88 -7.54 9.67
CA VAL A 62 8.47 -7.49 8.26
C VAL A 62 9.65 -7.00 7.43
N THR A 63 10.08 -7.81 6.48
CA THR A 63 11.19 -7.50 5.56
C THR A 63 10.70 -7.63 4.13
N GLN A 64 10.94 -6.60 3.33
CA GLN A 64 10.67 -6.64 1.90
C GLN A 64 11.79 -7.40 1.18
N SER A 65 11.39 -8.38 0.37
CA SER A 65 12.27 -9.15 -0.52
C SER A 65 11.75 -9.08 -1.95
N THR A 66 12.48 -9.66 -2.90
CA THR A 66 11.99 -9.83 -4.29
C THR A 66 11.50 -11.25 -4.52
N PHE A 67 10.65 -11.43 -5.53
CA PHE A 67 10.21 -12.78 -5.93
C PHE A 67 11.38 -13.68 -6.37
N ALA A 68 12.38 -13.10 -7.04
CA ALA A 68 13.56 -13.84 -7.51
C ALA A 68 14.54 -14.20 -6.37
N SER A 69 14.53 -13.46 -5.26
CA SER A 69 15.40 -13.69 -4.10
C SER A 69 14.60 -13.49 -2.80
N PRO A 70 13.76 -14.47 -2.41
CA PRO A 70 12.80 -14.29 -1.33
C PRO A 70 13.44 -14.31 0.07
N CYS A 71 14.59 -14.97 0.21
CA CYS A 71 15.32 -15.10 1.47
C CYS A 71 16.33 -13.96 1.72
N VAL A 72 16.35 -12.93 0.86
CA VAL A 72 17.31 -11.82 0.94
C VAL A 72 16.54 -10.51 0.98
N GLN A 73 16.88 -9.65 1.94
CA GLN A 73 16.33 -8.30 2.02
C GLN A 73 16.64 -7.51 0.75
N LEU A 74 15.62 -6.85 0.19
CA LEU A 74 15.80 -5.92 -0.92
C LEU A 74 16.60 -4.69 -0.46
N ALA A 75 17.71 -4.40 -1.14
CA ALA A 75 18.51 -3.21 -0.86
C ALA A 75 17.68 -1.93 -1.03
N GLY A 76 17.63 -1.10 0.02
CA GLY A 76 16.77 0.09 0.07
C GLY A 76 15.27 -0.21 0.22
N GLY A 77 14.89 -1.47 0.39
CA GLY A 77 13.52 -1.89 0.64
C GLY A 77 13.08 -1.73 2.10
N PHE A 78 11.79 -1.95 2.34
CA PHE A 78 11.19 -1.82 3.66
C PHE A 78 11.71 -2.87 4.65
N ASN A 79 11.99 -2.43 5.89
CA ASN A 79 12.28 -3.29 7.02
C ASN A 79 11.71 -2.63 8.29
N SER A 80 10.85 -3.35 9.01
CA SER A 80 10.22 -2.82 10.22
C SER A 80 11.13 -2.78 11.44
N GLY A 81 12.25 -3.52 11.43
CA GLY A 81 12.92 -3.98 12.64
C GLY A 81 12.07 -4.97 13.43
N PHE A 82 12.51 -5.30 14.64
CA PHE A 82 11.74 -6.11 15.58
C PHE A 82 10.59 -5.31 16.18
N ALA A 83 9.38 -5.83 16.07
CA ALA A 83 8.16 -5.26 16.65
C ALA A 83 7.26 -6.37 17.18
N GLY A 84 6.48 -6.08 18.22
CA GLY A 84 5.62 -7.04 18.91
C GLY A 84 5.04 -6.45 20.19
N ARG A 85 4.15 -7.21 20.83
CA ARG A 85 3.60 -6.90 22.16
C ARG A 85 4.58 -7.19 23.28
#